data_AF-A0A537KHG2-F1
#
_entry.id   AF-A0A537KHG2-F1
#
_cell.length_a   1.000
_cell.length_b   1.000
_cell.length_c   1.000
_cell.angle_alpha   90.00
_cell.angle_beta   90.00
_cell.angle_gamma   90.00
#
_symmetry.space_group_name_H-M   'P 1'
#
loop_
_entity.id
_entity.type
_entity.pdbx_description
1 polymer ?
#
loop_
_entity_poly.entity_id
_entity_poly.type
_entity_poly.pdbx_seq_one_letter_code
_entity_poly.pdbx_strand_id
1 'polypeptide(L)'
;MAEEDIVWANDYVKEHGLRLVYCLCPNANLYIENRLPPIELFVKHNCHLVLGTDSYSSNWQLSIAKEIRAITAVPQFESAASVIRALQWATINGAKALQWHDELGSFEKGKTPGVTLINSSDWSSKKLV
;
A
#
# COMPACT_ATOMS: atom_id res chain seq x y z
N MET A 1 4.98 -14.27 7.33
CA MET A 1 3.54 -14.52 7.52
C MET A 1 3.16 -15.69 6.64
N ALA A 2 2.57 -16.71 7.23
CA ALA A 2 2.11 -17.88 6.52
C ALA A 2 0.71 -17.61 5.90
N GLU A 3 0.27 -18.44 4.96
CA GLU A 3 -1.06 -18.26 4.34
C GLU A 3 -2.18 -18.49 5.36
N GLU A 4 -1.96 -19.42 6.30
CA GLU A 4 -2.89 -19.77 7.37
C GLU A 4 -3.17 -18.58 8.29
N ASP A 5 -2.17 -17.73 8.55
CA ASP A 5 -2.31 -16.52 9.37
C ASP A 5 -3.29 -15.54 8.70
N ILE A 6 -3.20 -15.38 7.37
CA ILE A 6 -4.05 -14.48 6.58
C ILE A 6 -5.49 -15.00 6.57
N VAL A 7 -5.67 -16.30 6.34
CA VAL A 7 -6.99 -16.94 6.35
C VAL A 7 -7.64 -16.78 7.71
N TRP A 8 -6.92 -17.13 8.79
CA TRP A 8 -7.43 -17.02 10.15
C TRP A 8 -7.82 -15.57 10.50
N ALA A 9 -6.97 -14.59 10.18
CA ALA A 9 -7.26 -13.20 10.51
C ALA A 9 -8.47 -12.66 9.73
N ASN A 10 -8.62 -13.03 8.45
CA ASN A 10 -9.77 -12.65 7.64
C ASN A 10 -11.08 -13.27 8.15
N ASP A 11 -11.06 -14.56 8.53
CA ASP A 11 -12.22 -15.24 9.08
C ASP A 11 -12.61 -14.65 10.44
N TYR A 12 -11.61 -14.43 11.31
CA TYR A 12 -11.83 -13.84 12.63
C TYR A 12 -12.54 -12.49 12.55
N VAL A 13 -12.08 -11.57 11.69
CA VAL A 13 -12.73 -10.25 11.59
C VAL A 13 -14.13 -10.33 10.98
N LYS A 14 -14.37 -11.29 10.08
CA LYS A 14 -15.69 -11.51 9.48
C LYS A 14 -16.70 -12.01 10.52
N GLU A 15 -16.30 -12.96 11.36
CA GLU A 15 -17.14 -13.50 12.44
C GLU A 15 -17.49 -12.45 13.50
N HIS A 16 -16.57 -11.51 13.75
CA HIS A 16 -16.71 -10.50 14.81
C HIS A 16 -17.17 -9.13 14.30
N GLY A 17 -17.48 -9.00 13.00
CA GLY A 17 -17.91 -7.73 12.41
C GLY A 17 -16.86 -6.62 12.46
N LEU A 18 -15.57 -6.98 12.48
CA LEU A 18 -14.44 -6.06 12.52
C LEU A 18 -13.95 -5.73 11.09
N ARG A 19 -13.20 -4.63 10.96
CA ARG A 19 -12.52 -4.26 9.72
C ARG A 19 -11.03 -4.55 9.85
N LEU A 20 -10.49 -5.37 8.96
CA LEU A 20 -9.07 -5.63 8.86
C LEU A 20 -8.45 -4.85 7.70
N VAL A 21 -7.31 -4.23 7.98
CA VAL A 21 -6.50 -3.49 7.01
C VAL A 21 -5.08 -4.01 7.12
N TYR A 22 -4.48 -4.39 5.99
CA TYR A 22 -3.10 -4.83 5.94
C TYR A 22 -2.24 -3.69 5.39
N CYS A 23 -1.37 -3.14 6.25
CA CYS A 23 -0.43 -2.10 5.86
C CYS A 23 0.91 -2.71 5.46
N LEU A 24 1.25 -2.60 4.17
CA LEU A 24 2.52 -3.08 3.65
C LEU A 24 3.56 -1.96 3.78
N CYS A 25 4.73 -2.30 4.35
CA CYS A 25 5.90 -1.40 4.42
C CYS A 25 7.12 -2.02 3.69
N PRO A 26 7.07 -2.19 2.35
CA PRO A 26 8.08 -2.90 1.56
C PRO A 26 9.53 -2.57 1.87
N ASN A 27 9.89 -1.28 1.90
CA ASN A 27 11.27 -0.87 2.15
C ASN A 27 11.71 -1.18 3.57
N ALA A 28 10.79 -1.12 4.55
CA ALA A 28 11.12 -1.52 5.91
C ALA A 28 11.33 -3.03 6.05
N ASN A 29 10.51 -3.84 5.37
CA ASN A 29 10.73 -5.28 5.30
C ASN A 29 12.08 -5.62 4.62
N LEU A 30 12.43 -4.90 3.54
CA LEU A 30 13.74 -5.04 2.90
C LEU A 30 14.89 -4.59 3.80
N TYR A 31 14.71 -3.53 4.59
CA TYR A 31 15.73 -3.03 5.50
C TYR A 31 16.06 -4.04 6.62
N ILE A 32 15.03 -4.62 7.22
CA ILE A 32 15.17 -5.49 8.41
C ILE A 32 15.45 -6.94 8.02
N GLU A 33 14.70 -7.48 7.06
CA GLU A 33 14.69 -8.92 6.73
C GLU A 33 15.27 -9.21 5.34
N ASN A 34 15.61 -8.18 4.56
CA ASN A 34 16.01 -8.30 3.16
C ASN A 34 15.01 -9.13 2.32
N ARG A 35 13.71 -8.94 2.62
CA ARG A 35 12.62 -9.67 1.98
C ARG A 35 11.39 -8.77 1.88
N LEU A 36 10.63 -8.91 0.79
CA LEU A 36 9.32 -8.25 0.65
C LEU A 36 8.22 -9.02 1.39
N PRO A 37 7.14 -8.34 1.81
CA PRO A 37 5.96 -9.04 2.31
C PRO A 37 5.41 -10.01 1.24
N PRO A 38 4.68 -11.07 1.62
CA PRO A 38 4.10 -12.02 0.67
C PRO A 38 2.87 -11.44 -0.06
N ILE A 39 3.09 -10.41 -0.88
CA ILE A 39 2.06 -9.59 -1.54
C ILE A 39 1.08 -10.46 -2.32
N GLU A 40 1.57 -11.49 -3.01
CA GLU A 40 0.73 -12.41 -3.80
C GLU A 40 -0.32 -13.11 -2.94
N LEU A 41 0.02 -13.49 -1.70
CA LEU A 41 -0.94 -14.12 -0.79
C LEU A 41 -2.04 -13.15 -0.38
N PHE A 42 -1.68 -11.91 -0.04
CA PHE A 42 -2.69 -10.90 0.30
C PHE A 42 -3.60 -10.57 -0.88
N VAL A 43 -3.06 -10.51 -2.10
CA VAL A 43 -3.85 -10.30 -3.33
C VAL A 43 -4.75 -11.49 -3.62
N LYS A 44 -4.24 -12.73 -3.49
CA LYS A 44 -5.01 -13.98 -3.65
C LYS A 44 -6.23 -14.03 -2.73
N HIS A 45 -6.09 -13.55 -1.50
CA HIS A 45 -7.16 -13.52 -0.49
C HIS A 45 -8.01 -12.24 -0.51
N ASN A 46 -7.84 -11.39 -1.54
CA ASN A 46 -8.59 -10.14 -1.70
C ASN A 46 -8.54 -9.24 -0.45
N CYS A 47 -7.39 -9.20 0.22
CA CYS A 47 -7.19 -8.41 1.42
C CYS A 47 -7.27 -6.90 1.13
N HIS A 48 -7.79 -6.12 2.09
CA HIS A 48 -7.75 -4.65 2.00
C HIS A 48 -6.34 -4.14 2.30
N LEU A 49 -5.55 -3.95 1.24
CA LEU A 49 -4.16 -3.51 1.32
C LEU A 49 -4.02 -1.99 1.29
N VAL A 50 -3.11 -1.47 2.11
CA VAL A 50 -2.62 -0.08 2.09
C VAL A 50 -1.10 -0.06 2.12
N LEU A 51 -0.50 1.08 1.78
CA LEU A 51 0.95 1.28 1.91
C LEU A 51 1.30 2.18 3.09
N GLY A 52 2.40 1.87 3.75
CA GLY A 52 3.03 2.68 4.78
C GLY A 52 4.55 2.65 4.60
N THR A 53 5.24 3.62 5.21
CA THR A 53 6.71 3.66 5.18
C THR A 53 7.32 2.97 6.38
N ASP A 54 6.55 2.73 7.43
CA ASP A 54 7.09 2.53 8.78
C ASP A 54 8.00 3.72 9.19
N SER A 55 8.82 3.53 10.23
CA SER A 55 9.69 4.55 10.80
C SER A 55 10.97 4.81 10.00
N TYR A 56 11.58 5.99 10.19
CA TYR A 56 12.90 6.30 9.62
C TYR A 56 14.05 5.48 10.26
N SER A 57 13.82 4.86 11.42
CA SER A 57 14.78 3.92 12.03
C SER A 57 14.80 2.54 11.35
N SER A 58 13.79 2.22 10.56
CA SER A 58 13.63 0.96 9.85
C SER A 58 13.47 1.14 8.35
N ASN A 59 13.64 2.36 7.81
CA ASN A 59 13.51 2.65 6.39
C ASN A 59 14.52 3.73 5.99
N TRP A 60 15.08 3.63 4.78
CA TRP A 60 16.00 4.64 4.25
C TRP A 60 15.32 5.99 3.99
N GLN A 61 13.99 6.01 3.86
CA GLN A 61 13.24 7.21 3.52
C GLN A 61 11.74 7.14 3.84
N LEU A 62 11.09 8.30 3.98
CA LEU A 62 9.64 8.40 4.13
C LEU A 62 8.98 8.73 2.78
N SER A 63 8.97 7.78 1.84
CA SER A 63 8.41 7.99 0.50
C SER A 63 7.52 6.85 0.03
N ILE A 64 6.21 7.11 -0.06
CA ILE A 64 5.24 6.16 -0.63
C ILE A 64 5.53 5.83 -2.09
N ALA A 65 6.05 6.79 -2.89
CA ALA A 65 6.46 6.51 -4.26
C ALA A 65 7.56 5.43 -4.31
N LYS A 66 8.45 5.43 -3.31
CA LYS A 66 9.53 4.44 -3.21
C LYS A 66 9.05 3.11 -2.65
N GLU A 67 8.00 3.09 -1.85
CA GLU A 67 7.29 1.84 -1.50
C GLU A 67 6.67 1.20 -2.75
N ILE A 68 6.01 1.98 -3.61
CA ILE A 68 5.44 1.48 -4.87
C ILE A 68 6.56 0.94 -5.79
N ARG A 69 7.69 1.65 -5.89
CA ARG A 69 8.85 1.18 -6.65
C ARG A 69 9.35 -0.17 -6.14
N ALA A 70 9.50 -0.33 -4.82
CA ALA A 70 9.99 -1.59 -4.24
C ALA A 70 9.10 -2.79 -4.59
N ILE A 71 7.77 -2.58 -4.63
CA ILE A 71 6.81 -3.62 -5.05
C ILE A 71 6.95 -3.93 -6.54
N THR A 72 7.01 -2.90 -7.37
CA THR A 72 6.93 -3.02 -8.84
C THR A 72 8.26 -3.33 -9.52
N ALA A 73 9.37 -3.25 -8.79
CA ALA A 73 10.70 -3.65 -9.25
C ALA A 73 10.93 -5.18 -9.26
N VAL A 74 9.99 -5.95 -8.70
CA VAL A 74 10.08 -7.41 -8.69
C VAL A 74 9.47 -7.97 -9.98
N PRO A 75 10.11 -8.93 -10.68
CA PRO A 75 9.62 -9.42 -11.97
C PRO A 75 8.14 -9.83 -12.01
N GLN A 76 7.63 -10.51 -10.98
CA GLN A 76 6.21 -10.89 -10.92
C GLN A 76 5.23 -9.70 -10.84
N PHE A 77 5.71 -8.53 -10.42
CA PHE A 77 4.92 -7.31 -10.26
C PHE A 77 5.33 -6.20 -11.24
N GLU A 78 6.25 -6.47 -12.17
CA GLU A 78 6.73 -5.51 -13.16
C GLU A 78 5.70 -5.33 -14.30
N SER A 79 4.54 -4.73 -13.96
CA SER A 79 3.47 -4.47 -14.90
C SER A 79 2.73 -3.18 -14.59
N ALA A 80 2.13 -2.56 -15.63
CA ALA A 80 1.27 -1.39 -15.45
C ALA A 80 0.07 -1.68 -14.53
N ALA A 81 -0.47 -2.91 -14.57
CA ALA A 81 -1.55 -3.33 -13.70
C ALA A 81 -1.14 -3.32 -12.22
N SER A 82 0.08 -3.76 -11.90
CA SER A 82 0.62 -3.71 -10.54
C SER A 82 0.81 -2.29 -10.05
N VAL A 83 1.31 -1.38 -10.91
CA VAL A 83 1.44 0.05 -10.59
C VAL A 83 0.07 0.66 -10.26
N ILE A 84 -0.95 0.39 -11.07
CA ILE A 84 -2.31 0.88 -10.83
C ILE A 84 -2.85 0.38 -9.48
N ARG A 85 -2.68 -0.92 -9.17
CA ARG A 85 -3.10 -1.48 -7.88
C ARG A 85 -2.35 -0.82 -6.71
N ALA A 86 -1.04 -0.68 -6.82
CA ALA A 86 -0.22 -0.05 -5.78
C ALA A 86 -0.58 1.43 -5.57
N LEU A 87 -0.95 2.16 -6.63
CA LEU A 87 -1.51 3.52 -6.53
C LEU A 87 -2.84 3.52 -5.78
N GLN A 88 -3.72 2.54 -5.98
CA GLN A 88 -4.96 2.40 -5.21
C GLN A 88 -4.67 2.12 -3.72
N TRP A 89 -3.70 1.25 -3.43
CA TRP A 89 -3.22 0.99 -2.05
C TRP A 89 -2.69 2.24 -1.37
N ALA A 90 -1.97 3.08 -2.12
CA ALA A 90 -1.38 4.34 -1.66
C ALA A 90 -2.37 5.51 -1.52
N THR A 91 -3.58 5.41 -2.09
CA THR A 91 -4.54 6.52 -2.17
C THR A 91 -5.88 6.16 -1.56
N ILE A 92 -6.85 5.73 -2.37
CA ILE A 92 -8.22 5.49 -1.94
C ILE A 92 -8.31 4.42 -0.84
N ASN A 93 -7.46 3.39 -0.85
CA ASN A 93 -7.49 2.38 0.20
C ASN A 93 -7.00 2.93 1.54
N GLY A 94 -5.96 3.77 1.53
CA GLY A 94 -5.48 4.48 2.72
C GLY A 94 -6.53 5.45 3.26
N ALA A 95 -7.17 6.22 2.37
CA ALA A 95 -8.26 7.10 2.74
C ALA A 95 -9.45 6.34 3.36
N LYS A 96 -9.81 5.16 2.83
CA LYS A 96 -10.83 4.28 3.43
C LYS A 96 -10.41 3.71 4.77
N ALA A 97 -9.15 3.31 4.92
CA ALA A 97 -8.62 2.78 6.18
C ALA A 97 -8.67 3.84 7.30
N LEU A 98 -8.35 5.08 6.96
CA LEU A 98 -8.36 6.23 7.88
C LEU A 98 -9.71 6.95 7.96
N GLN A 99 -10.75 6.45 7.27
CA GLN A 99 -12.09 7.03 7.22
C GLN A 99 -12.16 8.46 6.64
N TRP A 100 -11.23 8.82 5.75
CA TRP A 100 -11.16 10.11 5.05
C TRP A 100 -11.56 10.05 3.58
N HIS A 101 -12.08 8.90 3.13
CA HIS A 101 -12.46 8.67 1.74
C HIS A 101 -13.55 9.61 1.18
N ASP A 102 -14.29 10.31 2.02
CA ASP A 102 -15.27 11.32 1.60
C ASP A 102 -14.59 12.59 1.06
N GLU A 103 -13.35 12.86 1.47
CA GLU A 103 -12.60 14.07 1.10
C GLU A 103 -11.34 13.76 0.26
N LEU A 104 -10.71 12.61 0.51
CA LEU A 104 -9.38 12.25 0.01
C LEU A 104 -9.38 10.94 -0.79
N GLY A 105 -8.25 10.68 -1.44
CA GLY A 105 -7.92 9.37 -2.03
C GLY A 105 -8.40 9.14 -3.47
N SER A 106 -9.23 10.03 -4.02
CA SER A 106 -9.69 9.93 -5.42
C SER A 106 -10.08 11.28 -6.02
N PHE A 107 -10.02 11.38 -7.35
CA PHE A 107 -10.48 12.54 -8.10
C PHE A 107 -11.97 12.40 -8.45
N GLU A 108 -12.84 12.81 -7.54
CA GLU A 108 -14.29 12.79 -7.71
C GLU A 108 -14.88 14.17 -7.41
N LYS A 109 -16.02 14.48 -8.04
CA LYS A 109 -16.71 15.76 -7.82
C LYS A 109 -17.07 15.92 -6.34
N GLY A 110 -16.68 17.04 -5.74
CA GLY A 110 -16.92 17.35 -4.33
C GLY A 110 -15.77 16.99 -3.39
N LYS A 111 -14.80 16.17 -3.83
CA LYS A 111 -13.59 15.85 -3.05
C LYS A 111 -12.50 16.89 -3.26
N THR A 112 -11.59 17.00 -2.29
CA THR A 112 -10.44 17.92 -2.35
C THR A 112 -9.12 17.21 -1.99
N PRO A 113 -8.75 16.13 -2.72
CA PRO A 113 -7.50 15.43 -2.44
C PRO A 113 -6.29 16.31 -2.74
N GLY A 114 -5.23 16.16 -1.95
CA GLY A 114 -3.91 16.64 -2.35
C GLY A 114 -3.43 15.95 -3.62
N VAL A 115 -2.61 16.64 -4.41
CA VAL A 115 -2.07 16.10 -5.67
C VAL A 115 -0.57 15.95 -5.55
N THR A 116 -0.05 14.78 -5.91
CA THR A 116 1.40 14.50 -5.92
C THR A 116 1.83 14.08 -7.32
N LEU A 117 2.85 14.75 -7.84
CA LEU A 117 3.55 14.34 -9.05
C LEU A 117 4.60 13.29 -8.69
N ILE A 118 4.59 12.15 -9.38
CA ILE A 118 5.63 11.12 -9.28
C ILE A 118 6.41 11.08 -10.59
N ASN A 119 7.73 11.19 -10.50
CA ASN A 119 8.60 11.00 -11.66
C ASN A 119 8.84 9.50 -11.86
N SER A 120 8.45 8.96 -13.01
CA SER A 120 8.55 7.52 -13.30
C SER A 120 9.98 7.02 -13.45
N SER A 121 10.95 7.89 -13.74
CA SER A 121 12.35 7.50 -13.94
C SER A 121 13.08 7.21 -12.62
N ASP A 122 12.85 8.03 -11.60
CA ASP A 122 13.56 7.94 -10.33
C ASP A 122 12.64 7.72 -9.12
N TRP A 123 11.32 7.72 -9.31
CA TRP A 123 10.30 7.63 -8.27
C TRP A 123 10.43 8.70 -7.18
N SER A 124 10.97 9.87 -7.54
CA SER A 124 10.83 11.07 -6.72
C SER A 124 9.38 11.55 -6.74
N SER A 125 8.92 12.15 -5.64
CA SER A 125 7.57 12.68 -5.51
C SER A 125 7.60 14.14 -5.07
N LYS A 126 6.67 14.94 -5.61
CA LYS A 126 6.51 16.35 -5.28
C LYS A 126 5.03 16.68 -5.11
N LYS A 127 4.69 17.31 -3.98
CA LYS A 127 3.36 17.87 -3.73
C LYS A 127 3.09 19.00 -4.74
N LEU A 128 1.92 18.97 -5.37
CA LEU A 128 1.42 20.00 -6.28
C LEU A 128 0.36 20.89 -5.64
N VAL A 129 -0.53 20.30 -4.83
CA VAL A 129 -1.63 20.97 -4.11
C VAL A 129 -1.75 20.38 -2.72
#